data_AF-A0AAU4F8J1-F1
#
_entry.id   AF-A0AAU4F8J1-F1
#
_cell.length_a   1.000
_cell.length_b   1.000
_cell.length_c   1.000
_cell.angle_alpha   90.00
_cell.angle_beta   90.00
_cell.angle_gamma   90.00
#
_symmetry.space_group_name_H-M   'P 1'
#
loop_
_entity.id
_entity.type
_entity.pdbx_description
1 polymer ?
#
loop_
_entity_poly.entity_id
_entity_poly.type
_entity_poly.pdbx_seq_one_letter_code
_entity_poly.pdbx_strand_id
1 'polypeptide(L)'
;MITAGGTATIIDLSMPVTNLPFDPGVVRIEPWTHAEGPRRIGRKAAFGRHLPFATRVRRAVGYVTGRRRIDERSFPDGLFLGNEFLTLSVHAGTHMDAPFHYGPDCEGSAAKRIHEIPLEWCVGPGVLLTLTQRKAGESITVDDLAGELARIGHELRPGEIVLLHTGSDRLWPTPAYFGGHPGMTVPALEFLLDRGIKVIGTDTAGFDLPAGVMIERYYRTGDRAHLWPCHLFGRRREYLQIERMGGLDQLSRPTGFTVCCLPINVRDAGAGWARPVALVSADASEG
;
A
#
# COMPACT_ATOMS: atom_id res chain seq x y z
N MET A 1 5.48 -5.24 -25.01
CA MET A 1 4.48 -5.84 -25.92
C MET A 1 4.27 -7.27 -25.43
N ILE A 2 3.17 -7.55 -24.72
CA ILE A 2 2.89 -8.90 -24.20
C ILE A 2 2.34 -9.70 -25.38
N THR A 3 3.13 -10.64 -25.91
CA THR A 3 2.70 -11.56 -26.95
C THR A 3 1.61 -12.48 -26.40
N ALA A 4 0.47 -12.50 -27.08
CA ALA A 4 -0.64 -13.41 -26.81
C ALA A 4 -0.20 -14.85 -27.07
N GLY A 5 -0.21 -15.70 -26.03
CA GLY A 5 0.02 -17.14 -26.19
C GLY A 5 0.16 -17.92 -24.88
N GLY A 6 0.77 -17.34 -23.85
CA GLY A 6 0.90 -17.98 -22.52
C GLY A 6 -0.09 -17.39 -21.51
N THR A 7 -0.68 -18.24 -20.65
CA THR A 7 -1.44 -17.77 -19.48
C THR A 7 -0.47 -17.20 -18.46
N ALA A 8 -0.40 -15.87 -18.33
CA ALA A 8 0.37 -15.24 -17.26
C ALA A 8 -0.30 -15.49 -15.91
N THR A 9 0.45 -15.98 -14.93
CA THR A 9 0.00 -16.10 -13.55
C THR A 9 0.14 -14.72 -12.89
N ILE A 10 -0.91 -14.27 -12.21
CA ILE A 10 -0.90 -13.03 -11.43
C ILE A 10 -0.73 -13.40 -9.96
N ILE A 11 0.36 -12.93 -9.35
CA ILE A 11 0.62 -13.07 -7.91
C ILE A 11 0.25 -11.76 -7.24
N ASP A 12 -0.65 -11.81 -6.25
CA ASP A 12 -1.02 -10.64 -5.44
C ASP A 12 0.08 -10.39 -4.41
N LEU A 13 0.66 -9.19 -4.45
CA LEU A 13 1.74 -8.77 -3.55
C LEU A 13 1.26 -7.78 -2.48
N SER A 14 -0.05 -7.68 -2.28
CA SER A 14 -0.68 -6.78 -1.31
C SER A 14 -1.21 -7.53 -0.09
N MET A 15 -1.26 -6.82 1.02
CA MET A 15 -2.02 -7.18 2.21
C MET A 15 -3.34 -6.40 2.26
N PRO A 16 -4.42 -7.03 2.74
CA PRO A 16 -5.72 -6.37 2.85
C PRO A 16 -5.69 -5.27 3.91
N VAL A 17 -6.46 -4.20 3.69
CA VAL A 17 -6.82 -3.24 4.75
C VAL A 17 -7.73 -3.96 5.75
N THR A 18 -7.39 -3.90 7.04
CA THR A 18 -8.17 -4.58 8.09
C THR A 18 -8.76 -3.58 9.09
N ASN A 19 -9.85 -3.95 9.75
CA ASN A 19 -10.44 -3.14 10.83
C ASN A 19 -9.93 -3.58 12.21
N LEU A 20 -8.67 -4.04 12.29
CA LEU A 20 -8.06 -4.47 13.54
C LEU A 20 -7.73 -3.26 14.41
N PRO A 21 -7.95 -3.32 15.73
CA PRO A 21 -7.84 -2.15 16.61
C PRO A 21 -6.41 -1.60 16.74
N PHE A 22 -5.40 -2.37 16.34
CA PHE A 22 -3.99 -1.99 16.37
C PHE A 22 -3.43 -1.69 14.97
N ASP A 23 -4.23 -1.79 13.91
CA ASP A 23 -3.80 -1.46 12.54
C ASP A 23 -3.72 0.07 12.39
N PRO A 24 -2.52 0.66 12.32
CA PRO A 24 -2.37 2.09 12.27
C PRO A 24 -3.00 2.65 10.99
N GLY A 25 -3.66 3.79 11.14
CA GLY A 25 -4.28 4.49 10.02
C GLY A 25 -5.68 3.99 9.65
N VAL A 26 -6.19 2.87 10.19
CA VAL A 26 -7.60 2.49 9.99
C VAL A 26 -8.44 2.99 11.14
N VAL A 27 -9.35 3.95 10.87
CA VAL A 27 -10.24 4.50 11.90
C VAL A 27 -11.53 3.68 11.98
N ARG A 28 -12.14 3.37 10.83
CA ARG A 28 -13.39 2.59 10.78
C ARG A 28 -13.64 2.02 9.39
N ILE A 29 -14.06 0.77 9.34
CA ILE A 29 -14.79 0.18 8.20
C ILE A 29 -16.24 -0.03 8.64
N GLU A 30 -17.19 0.68 8.02
CA GLU A 30 -18.61 0.59 8.31
C GLU A 30 -19.33 -0.22 7.22
N PRO A 31 -19.65 -1.50 7.46
CA PRO A 31 -20.38 -2.31 6.50
C PRO A 31 -21.88 -1.99 6.51
N TRP A 32 -22.48 -1.94 5.33
CA TRP A 32 -23.93 -2.08 5.15
C TRP A 32 -24.18 -3.52 4.74
N THR A 33 -24.65 -4.31 5.69
CA THR A 33 -24.95 -5.73 5.42
C THR A 33 -26.12 -5.85 4.44
N HIS A 34 -26.16 -6.96 3.71
CA HIS A 34 -27.25 -7.28 2.79
C HIS A 34 -28.63 -7.20 3.47
N ALA A 35 -28.73 -7.62 4.75
CA ALA A 35 -29.98 -7.62 5.51
C ALA A 35 -30.38 -6.22 6.01
N GLU A 36 -29.43 -5.37 6.38
CA GLU A 36 -29.72 -4.01 6.88
C GLU A 36 -29.91 -2.99 5.74
N GLY A 37 -29.27 -3.25 4.59
CA GLY A 37 -29.23 -2.36 3.45
C GLY A 37 -30.60 -1.86 2.97
N PRO A 38 -31.66 -2.68 2.87
CA PRO A 38 -32.99 -2.23 2.44
C PRO A 38 -33.55 -1.11 3.33
N ARG A 39 -33.39 -1.24 4.65
CA ARG A 39 -33.84 -0.22 5.62
C ARG A 39 -32.97 1.03 5.56
N ARG A 40 -31.65 0.87 5.44
CA ARG A 40 -30.70 1.99 5.37
C ARG A 40 -30.95 2.85 4.12
N ILE A 41 -31.11 2.22 2.95
CA ILE A 41 -31.38 2.95 1.70
C ILE A 41 -32.77 3.61 1.74
N GLY A 42 -33.79 2.92 2.29
CA GLY A 42 -35.12 3.50 2.44
C GLY A 42 -35.13 4.75 3.31
N ARG A 43 -34.43 4.72 4.46
CA ARG A 43 -34.24 5.93 5.29
C ARG A 43 -33.49 7.03 4.55
N LYS A 44 -32.40 6.71 3.83
CA LYS A 44 -31.63 7.70 3.07
C LYS A 44 -32.46 8.33 1.94
N ALA A 45 -33.30 7.56 1.25
CA ALA A 45 -34.19 8.05 0.20
C ALA A 45 -35.29 8.98 0.75
N ALA A 46 -35.79 8.70 1.95
CA ALA A 46 -36.82 9.49 2.62
C ALA A 46 -36.29 10.79 3.26
N PHE A 47 -35.11 10.72 3.89
CA PHE A 47 -34.57 11.79 4.76
C PHE A 47 -33.26 12.42 4.25
N GLY A 48 -32.84 12.10 3.02
CA GLY A 48 -31.63 12.65 2.42
C GLY A 48 -31.58 14.17 2.44
N ARG A 49 -30.50 14.73 3.02
CA ARG A 49 -30.33 16.18 3.23
C ARG A 49 -30.06 16.98 1.95
N HIS A 50 -29.71 16.32 0.85
CA HIS A 50 -29.43 16.93 -0.45
C HIS A 50 -30.69 17.44 -1.20
N LEU A 51 -31.89 17.20 -0.67
CA LEU A 51 -33.15 17.56 -1.32
C LEU A 51 -33.71 18.89 -0.77
N PRO A 52 -34.43 19.68 -1.60
CA PRO A 52 -35.14 20.87 -1.14
C PRO A 52 -36.12 20.57 0.00
N PHE A 53 -36.30 21.53 0.92
CA PHE A 53 -37.08 21.35 2.15
C PHE A 53 -38.48 20.74 1.92
N ALA A 54 -39.27 21.30 1.01
CA ALA A 54 -40.62 20.82 0.69
C ALA A 54 -40.63 19.36 0.19
N THR A 55 -39.61 18.96 -0.58
CA THR A 55 -39.46 17.58 -1.06
C THR A 55 -39.16 16.63 0.09
N ARG A 56 -38.35 17.04 1.08
CA ARG A 56 -38.07 16.23 2.27
C ARG A 56 -39.34 16.02 3.11
N VAL A 57 -40.13 17.06 3.34
CA VAL A 57 -41.40 16.95 4.10
C VAL A 57 -42.33 15.96 3.42
N ARG A 58 -42.55 16.11 2.10
CA ARG A 58 -43.39 15.20 1.32
C ARG A 58 -42.89 13.75 1.36
N ARG A 59 -41.58 13.52 1.24
CA ARG A 59 -40.98 12.18 1.30
C ARG A 59 -41.08 11.57 2.70
N ALA A 60 -40.84 12.35 3.75
CA ALA A 60 -40.97 11.91 5.13
C ALA A 60 -42.41 11.47 5.45
N VAL A 61 -43.41 12.26 5.07
CA VAL A 61 -44.84 11.88 5.23
C VAL A 61 -45.13 10.60 4.44
N GLY A 62 -44.65 10.48 3.20
CA GLY A 62 -44.80 9.27 2.40
C GLY A 62 -44.16 8.03 3.02
N TYR A 63 -43.00 8.19 3.66
CA TYR A 63 -42.30 7.10 4.35
C TYR A 63 -43.04 6.66 5.62
N VAL A 64 -43.46 7.61 6.46
CA VAL A 64 -44.19 7.34 7.71
C VAL A 64 -45.56 6.70 7.44
N THR A 65 -46.25 7.16 6.40
CA THR A 65 -47.55 6.60 5.97
C THR A 65 -47.44 5.30 5.17
N GLY A 66 -46.23 4.79 4.92
CA GLY A 66 -45.99 3.58 4.13
C GLY A 66 -46.17 3.75 2.61
N ARG A 67 -46.71 4.87 2.13
CA ARG A 67 -46.96 5.16 0.71
C ARG A 67 -45.69 5.23 -0.15
N ARG A 68 -44.54 5.56 0.46
CA ARG A 68 -43.22 5.64 -0.19
C ARG A 68 -42.15 5.01 0.69
N ARG A 69 -42.31 3.72 0.98
CA ARG A 69 -41.40 2.95 1.82
C ARG A 69 -40.59 1.99 0.97
N ILE A 70 -39.27 2.08 1.10
CA ILE A 70 -38.34 1.07 0.62
C ILE A 70 -37.87 0.31 1.85
N ASP A 71 -38.04 -1.00 1.84
CA ASP A 71 -37.65 -1.94 2.88
C ASP A 71 -37.38 -3.31 2.26
N GLU A 72 -37.27 -4.37 3.06
CA GLU A 72 -36.91 -5.71 2.59
C GLU A 72 -37.83 -6.20 1.48
N ARG A 73 -39.13 -5.88 1.54
CA ARG A 73 -40.12 -6.33 0.53
C ARG A 73 -39.91 -5.68 -0.83
N SER A 74 -39.11 -4.62 -0.88
CA SER A 74 -38.79 -3.89 -2.10
C SER A 74 -37.66 -4.53 -2.90
N PHE A 75 -36.99 -5.56 -2.37
CA PHE A 75 -35.83 -6.20 -2.99
C PHE A 75 -36.01 -7.72 -3.16
N PRO A 76 -35.41 -8.34 -4.19
CA PRO A 76 -35.32 -9.79 -4.30
C PRO A 76 -34.73 -10.41 -3.02
N ASP A 77 -35.34 -11.49 -2.55
CA ASP A 77 -34.92 -12.24 -1.35
C ASP A 77 -34.85 -11.41 -0.05
N GLY A 78 -35.36 -10.18 -0.04
CA GLY A 78 -35.25 -9.28 1.10
C GLY A 78 -33.86 -8.66 1.29
N LEU A 79 -32.97 -8.79 0.30
CA LEU A 79 -31.55 -8.43 0.43
C LEU A 79 -31.19 -7.22 -0.45
N PHE A 80 -30.36 -6.33 0.10
CA PHE A 80 -29.74 -5.24 -0.64
C PHE A 80 -28.30 -5.57 -1.03
N LEU A 81 -27.67 -4.65 -1.77
CA LEU A 81 -26.25 -4.69 -2.09
C LEU A 81 -25.39 -4.55 -0.82
N GLY A 82 -24.25 -5.24 -0.79
CA GLY A 82 -23.17 -4.95 0.17
C GLY A 82 -22.55 -3.60 -0.17
N ASN A 83 -22.23 -2.81 0.85
CA ASN A 83 -21.66 -1.48 0.65
C ASN A 83 -20.94 -1.00 1.90
N GLU A 84 -19.66 -0.71 1.79
CA GLU A 84 -18.81 -0.37 2.93
C GLU A 84 -18.33 1.08 2.81
N PHE A 85 -18.31 1.79 3.94
CA PHE A 85 -17.70 3.11 4.04
C PHE A 85 -16.46 3.03 4.90
N LEU A 86 -15.34 3.50 4.38
CA LEU A 86 -14.08 3.46 5.09
C LEU A 86 -13.65 4.87 5.51
N THR A 87 -13.09 4.98 6.71
CA THR A 87 -12.34 6.13 7.20
C THR A 87 -10.96 5.64 7.57
N LEU A 88 -9.95 5.98 6.77
CA LEU A 88 -8.57 5.56 6.96
C LEU A 88 -7.59 6.57 6.37
N SER A 89 -6.34 6.45 6.80
CA SER A 89 -5.17 7.13 6.23
C SER A 89 -4.83 6.56 4.85
N VAL A 90 -4.28 7.39 3.97
CA VAL A 90 -3.68 6.95 2.70
C VAL A 90 -2.46 6.03 2.90
N HIS A 91 -1.95 5.93 4.14
CA HIS A 91 -0.86 5.04 4.56
C HIS A 91 -1.33 3.73 5.23
N ALA A 92 -2.62 3.41 5.18
CA ALA A 92 -3.15 2.16 5.75
C ALA A 92 -3.11 1.02 4.73
N GLY A 93 -2.84 -0.21 5.19
CA GLY A 93 -2.66 -1.37 4.31
C GLY A 93 -1.47 -1.21 3.36
N THR A 94 -1.42 -2.00 2.28
CA THR A 94 -0.42 -1.82 1.22
C THR A 94 -0.65 -0.49 0.50
N HIS A 95 0.37 0.36 0.52
CA HIS A 95 0.29 1.70 -0.03
C HIS A 95 1.63 2.13 -0.59
N MET A 96 1.58 3.16 -1.44
CA MET A 96 2.74 3.76 -2.08
C MET A 96 2.88 5.20 -1.62
N ASP A 97 4.05 5.55 -1.07
CA ASP A 97 4.38 6.91 -0.70
C ASP A 97 5.01 7.67 -1.86
N ALA A 98 4.51 8.87 -2.10
CA ALA A 98 5.03 9.83 -3.05
C ALA A 98 5.99 10.83 -2.36
N PRO A 99 6.83 11.57 -3.11
CA PRO A 99 7.78 12.52 -2.54
C PRO A 99 7.17 13.53 -1.56
N PHE A 100 5.92 13.95 -1.79
CA PHE A 100 5.21 14.87 -0.89
C PHE A 100 5.02 14.31 0.53
N HIS A 101 4.98 12.98 0.71
CA HIS A 101 4.98 12.35 2.03
C HIS A 101 6.25 12.67 2.81
N TYR A 102 7.39 12.69 2.12
CA TYR A 102 8.68 12.95 2.72
C TYR A 102 8.83 14.42 3.10
N GLY A 103 8.43 15.35 2.22
CA GLY A 103 8.47 16.78 2.48
C GLY A 103 7.84 17.63 1.37
N PRO A 104 7.75 18.95 1.56
CA PRO A 104 7.09 19.85 0.61
C PRO A 104 7.87 20.03 -0.71
N ASP A 105 9.18 19.85 -0.65
CA ASP A 105 10.10 20.03 -1.78
C ASP A 105 10.97 18.77 -1.96
N CYS A 106 11.31 18.47 -3.22
CA CYS A 106 12.23 17.41 -3.61
C CYS A 106 13.01 17.85 -4.85
N GLU A 107 14.33 17.62 -4.88
CA GLU A 107 15.20 17.97 -6.01
C GLU A 107 15.08 19.44 -6.47
N GLY A 108 14.85 20.36 -5.52
CA GLY A 108 14.76 21.81 -5.77
C GLY A 108 13.43 22.30 -6.32
N SER A 109 12.40 21.45 -6.38
CA SER A 109 11.04 21.79 -6.81
C SER A 109 9.99 21.28 -5.83
N ALA A 110 8.74 21.72 -5.96
CA ALA A 110 7.63 21.17 -5.18
C ALA A 110 7.55 19.64 -5.36
N ALA A 111 7.45 18.93 -4.25
CA ALA A 111 7.43 17.47 -4.24
C ALA A 111 6.13 16.94 -4.87
N LYS A 112 6.25 15.93 -5.74
CA LYS A 112 5.09 15.31 -6.39
C LYS A 112 4.19 14.63 -5.37
N ARG A 113 2.90 14.85 -5.53
CA ARG A 113 1.82 14.15 -4.83
C ARG A 113 1.48 12.86 -5.58
N ILE A 114 0.76 11.95 -4.94
CA ILE A 114 0.53 10.61 -5.51
C ILE A 114 -0.14 10.64 -6.89
N HIS A 115 -1.05 11.59 -7.12
CA HIS A 115 -1.77 11.74 -8.39
C HIS A 115 -0.92 12.35 -9.53
N GLU A 116 0.28 12.85 -9.21
CA GLU A 116 1.22 13.47 -10.16
C GLU A 116 2.37 12.53 -10.55
N ILE A 117 2.41 11.32 -9.96
CA ILE A 117 3.45 10.34 -10.22
C ILE A 117 3.36 9.82 -11.67
N PRO A 118 4.49 9.77 -12.41
CA PRO A 118 4.54 9.12 -13.72
C PRO A 118 4.22 7.62 -13.59
N LEU A 119 3.14 7.16 -14.22
CA LEU A 119 2.70 5.77 -14.10
C LEU A 119 3.66 4.79 -14.79
N GLU A 120 4.53 5.27 -15.66
CA GLU A 120 5.63 4.51 -16.27
C GLU A 120 6.63 4.00 -15.23
N TRP A 121 6.69 4.58 -14.03
CA TRP A 121 7.50 4.07 -12.93
C TRP A 121 6.83 2.89 -12.22
N CYS A 122 5.49 2.82 -12.28
CA CYS A 122 4.68 1.88 -11.52
C CYS A 122 4.44 0.56 -12.28
N VAL A 123 5.01 0.40 -13.48
CA VAL A 123 4.97 -0.84 -14.27
C VAL A 123 6.34 -1.10 -14.86
N GLY A 124 7.01 -2.15 -14.40
CA GLY A 124 8.39 -2.44 -14.82
C GLY A 124 8.85 -3.84 -14.45
N PRO A 125 10.05 -4.26 -14.92
CA PRO A 125 10.64 -5.53 -14.54
C PRO A 125 10.86 -5.57 -13.02
N GLY A 126 10.47 -6.67 -12.39
CA GLY A 126 10.65 -6.87 -10.95
C GLY A 126 11.98 -7.53 -10.62
N VAL A 127 12.58 -7.09 -9.52
CA VAL A 127 13.76 -7.72 -8.91
C VAL A 127 13.47 -7.97 -7.44
N LEU A 128 13.43 -9.25 -7.05
CA LEU A 128 13.23 -9.67 -5.66
C LEU A 128 14.58 -9.88 -4.99
N LEU A 129 14.84 -9.13 -3.92
CA LEU A 129 16.01 -9.29 -3.05
C LEU A 129 15.56 -9.97 -1.75
N THR A 130 16.02 -11.19 -1.53
CA THR A 130 15.67 -11.96 -0.32
C THR A 130 16.63 -11.62 0.81
N LEU A 131 16.09 -11.03 1.88
CA LEU A 131 16.82 -10.45 3.00
C LEU A 131 16.36 -11.02 4.35
N THR A 132 15.82 -12.25 4.34
CA THR A 132 15.24 -12.93 5.51
C THR A 132 16.22 -13.22 6.65
N GLN A 133 17.53 -13.04 6.41
CA GLN A 133 18.56 -13.10 7.44
C GLN A 133 18.52 -11.93 8.43
N ARG A 134 17.94 -10.78 8.04
CA ARG A 134 17.86 -9.58 8.87
C ARG A 134 16.70 -9.67 9.85
N LYS A 135 16.99 -9.42 11.11
CA LYS A 135 16.02 -9.57 12.22
C LYS A 135 15.39 -8.24 12.61
N ALA A 136 14.35 -8.32 13.44
CA ALA A 136 13.70 -7.16 14.04
C ALA A 136 14.72 -6.16 14.64
N GLY A 137 14.64 -4.89 14.24
CA GLY A 137 15.51 -3.83 14.75
C GLY A 137 16.93 -3.80 14.13
N GLU A 138 17.27 -4.73 13.24
CA GLU A 138 18.49 -4.70 12.44
C GLU A 138 18.33 -3.88 11.16
N SER A 139 19.45 -3.42 10.64
CA SER A 139 19.51 -2.57 9.47
C SER A 139 19.84 -3.36 8.20
N ILE A 140 19.13 -3.07 7.11
CA ILE A 140 19.47 -3.51 5.75
C ILE A 140 20.51 -2.54 5.18
N THR A 141 21.69 -3.07 4.85
CA THR A 141 22.86 -2.29 4.43
C THR A 141 23.16 -2.43 2.94
N VAL A 142 24.10 -1.64 2.44
CA VAL A 142 24.63 -1.76 1.06
C VAL A 142 25.18 -3.16 0.82
N ASP A 143 25.90 -3.74 1.78
CA ASP A 143 26.50 -5.08 1.66
C ASP A 143 25.43 -6.17 1.54
N ASP A 144 24.28 -6.00 2.21
CA ASP A 144 23.15 -6.92 2.06
C ASP A 144 22.60 -6.88 0.63
N LEU A 145 22.38 -5.69 0.09
CA LEU A 145 21.84 -5.51 -1.26
C LEU A 145 22.84 -6.00 -2.32
N ALA A 146 24.11 -5.62 -2.20
CA ALA A 146 25.16 -6.02 -3.13
C ALA A 146 25.42 -7.53 -3.07
N GLY A 147 25.44 -8.12 -1.87
CA GLY A 147 25.61 -9.55 -1.68
C GLY A 147 24.45 -10.34 -2.28
N GLU A 148 23.21 -9.89 -2.09
CA GLU A 148 22.03 -10.55 -2.66
C GLU A 148 22.00 -10.43 -4.19
N LEU A 149 22.30 -9.25 -4.74
CA LEU A 149 22.44 -9.04 -6.20
C LEU A 149 23.49 -9.96 -6.81
N ALA A 150 24.64 -10.12 -6.14
CA ALA A 150 25.69 -11.04 -6.57
C ALA A 150 25.22 -12.50 -6.51
N ARG A 151 24.49 -12.89 -5.46
CA ARG A 151 23.95 -14.25 -5.30
C ARG A 151 22.96 -14.60 -6.42
N ILE A 152 22.09 -13.66 -6.81
CA ILE A 152 21.11 -13.87 -7.90
C ILE A 152 21.71 -13.63 -9.29
N GLY A 153 22.97 -13.15 -9.38
CA GLY A 153 23.64 -12.86 -10.64
C GLY A 153 22.99 -11.71 -11.43
N HIS A 154 22.43 -10.71 -10.75
CA HIS A 154 21.69 -9.62 -11.38
C HIS A 154 22.39 -8.26 -11.22
N GLU A 155 22.43 -7.51 -12.31
CA GLU A 155 22.83 -6.10 -12.31
C GLU A 155 21.60 -5.24 -12.53
N LEU A 156 21.29 -4.38 -11.55
CA LEU A 156 20.11 -3.52 -11.60
C LEU A 156 20.15 -2.55 -12.77
N ARG A 157 18.99 -2.31 -13.37
CA ARG A 157 18.81 -1.40 -14.50
C ARG A 157 17.78 -0.31 -14.16
N PRO A 158 17.91 0.90 -14.73
CA PRO A 158 16.91 1.94 -14.57
C PRO A 158 15.51 1.48 -14.98
N GLY A 159 14.50 1.82 -14.18
CA GLY A 159 13.10 1.45 -14.41
C GLY A 159 12.69 0.07 -13.88
N GLU A 160 13.61 -0.69 -13.29
CA GLU A 160 13.25 -1.88 -12.51
C GLU A 160 12.58 -1.49 -11.18
N ILE A 161 11.73 -2.38 -10.69
CA ILE A 161 11.03 -2.28 -9.41
C ILE A 161 11.67 -3.29 -8.46
N VAL A 162 12.30 -2.78 -7.39
CA VAL A 162 13.00 -3.62 -6.41
C VAL A 162 12.04 -3.99 -5.29
N LEU A 163 11.92 -5.28 -4.98
CA LEU A 163 11.11 -5.82 -3.89
C LEU A 163 12.03 -6.41 -2.83
N LEU A 164 11.94 -5.92 -1.60
CA LEU A 164 12.70 -6.37 -0.45
C LEU A 164 11.87 -7.40 0.33
N HIS A 165 12.28 -8.65 0.28
CA HIS A 165 11.59 -9.74 0.98
C HIS A 165 12.33 -10.08 2.27
N THR A 166 11.77 -9.64 3.40
CA THR A 166 12.35 -9.87 4.73
C THR A 166 11.66 -11.02 5.48
N GLY A 167 10.49 -11.46 5.00
CA GLY A 167 9.61 -12.43 5.65
C GLY A 167 8.79 -11.83 6.79
N SER A 168 8.72 -10.50 6.87
CA SER A 168 8.05 -9.78 7.98
C SER A 168 6.53 -9.88 7.90
N ASP A 169 5.98 -10.05 6.70
CA ASP A 169 4.54 -10.26 6.46
C ASP A 169 3.98 -11.48 7.22
N ARG A 170 4.81 -12.48 7.53
CA ARG A 170 4.44 -13.64 8.36
C ARG A 170 3.97 -13.28 9.78
N LEU A 171 4.31 -12.10 10.27
CA LEU A 171 3.84 -11.61 11.58
C LEU A 171 2.45 -10.98 11.49
N TRP A 172 1.96 -10.65 10.30
CA TRP A 172 0.60 -10.18 10.08
C TRP A 172 -0.40 -11.34 10.23
N PRO A 173 -1.59 -11.15 10.83
CA PRO A 173 -2.15 -9.93 11.38
C PRO A 173 -2.03 -9.86 12.91
N THR A 174 -0.82 -9.88 13.46
CA THR A 174 -0.58 -9.69 14.90
C THR A 174 0.12 -8.35 15.18
N PRO A 175 0.01 -7.78 16.40
CA PRO A 175 0.73 -6.56 16.76
C PRO A 175 2.24 -6.64 16.57
N ALA A 176 2.83 -7.84 16.61
CA ALA A 176 4.26 -8.05 16.42
C ALA A 176 4.74 -7.55 15.04
N TYR A 177 3.87 -7.50 14.03
CA TYR A 177 4.18 -7.01 12.69
C TYR A 177 4.79 -5.59 12.70
N PHE A 178 4.28 -4.69 13.55
CA PHE A 178 4.71 -3.29 13.60
C PHE A 178 6.03 -3.06 14.36
N GLY A 179 6.53 -4.08 15.06
CA GLY A 179 7.79 -4.02 15.83
C GLY A 179 8.84 -5.04 15.38
N GLY A 180 8.44 -6.05 14.61
CA GLY A 180 9.19 -7.27 14.34
C GLY A 180 9.96 -7.29 13.03
N HIS A 181 10.26 -6.13 12.44
CA HIS A 181 10.87 -6.03 11.12
C HIS A 181 12.25 -5.34 11.14
N PRO A 182 13.15 -5.64 10.18
CA PRO A 182 14.34 -4.84 9.94
C PRO A 182 13.95 -3.52 9.25
N GLY A 183 14.91 -2.61 9.09
CA GLY A 183 14.71 -1.33 8.41
C GLY A 183 15.88 -0.95 7.51
N MET A 184 15.61 -0.20 6.45
CA MET A 184 16.64 0.21 5.50
C MET A 184 17.56 1.30 6.07
N THR A 185 18.79 1.35 5.55
CA THR A 185 19.72 2.46 5.81
C THR A 185 19.73 3.43 4.63
N VAL A 186 20.05 4.71 4.90
CA VAL A 186 20.17 5.73 3.85
C VAL A 186 21.20 5.34 2.78
N PRO A 187 22.41 4.83 3.11
CA PRO A 187 23.35 4.38 2.08
C PRO A 187 22.80 3.24 1.22
N ALA A 188 22.01 2.32 1.78
CA ALA A 188 21.37 1.25 1.03
C ALA A 188 20.28 1.79 0.08
N LEU A 189 19.50 2.79 0.51
CA LEU A 189 18.58 3.52 -0.36
C LEU A 189 19.33 4.22 -1.50
N GLU A 190 20.36 5.00 -1.18
CA GLU A 190 21.19 5.68 -2.17
C GLU A 190 21.77 4.71 -3.20
N PHE A 191 22.27 3.55 -2.76
CA PHE A 191 22.80 2.51 -3.64
C PHE A 191 21.79 2.05 -4.72
N LEU A 192 20.50 1.93 -4.37
CA LEU A 192 19.44 1.61 -5.33
C LEU A 192 19.12 2.81 -6.23
N LEU A 193 19.00 4.01 -5.67
CA LEU A 193 18.68 5.22 -6.42
C LEU A 193 19.78 5.61 -7.41
N ASP A 194 21.04 5.33 -7.11
CA ASP A 194 22.19 5.53 -8.00
C ASP A 194 22.15 4.62 -9.23
N ARG A 195 21.39 3.52 -9.17
CA ARG A 195 21.15 2.60 -10.29
C ARG A 195 19.88 2.91 -11.07
N GLY A 196 19.24 4.05 -10.77
CA GLY A 196 18.04 4.51 -11.47
C GLY A 196 16.75 3.81 -11.04
N ILE A 197 16.74 3.14 -9.88
CA ILE A 197 15.53 2.58 -9.30
C ILE A 197 14.65 3.73 -8.77
N LYS A 198 13.37 3.68 -9.11
CA LYS A 198 12.38 4.69 -8.68
C LYS A 198 11.30 4.14 -7.76
N VAL A 199 11.08 2.82 -7.74
CA VAL A 199 10.06 2.18 -6.91
C VAL A 199 10.69 1.03 -6.14
N ILE A 200 10.53 1.06 -4.82
CA ILE A 200 11.08 0.06 -3.91
C ILE A 200 9.95 -0.44 -3.01
N GLY A 201 9.64 -1.72 -3.07
CA GLY A 201 8.62 -2.36 -2.24
C GLY A 201 9.23 -3.16 -1.08
N THR A 202 8.53 -3.24 0.04
CA THR A 202 8.93 -4.05 1.21
C THR A 202 7.72 -4.70 1.87
N ASP A 203 7.91 -5.91 2.40
CA ASP A 203 6.93 -6.63 3.20
C ASP A 203 6.87 -6.16 4.68
N THR A 204 7.73 -5.22 5.05
CA THR A 204 7.81 -4.65 6.39
C THR A 204 6.69 -3.62 6.65
N ALA A 205 6.41 -3.38 7.93
CA ALA A 205 5.37 -2.43 8.35
C ALA A 205 5.72 -0.96 8.03
N GLY A 206 7.02 -0.69 7.87
CA GLY A 206 7.57 0.57 7.41
C GLY A 206 8.94 0.35 6.76
N PHE A 207 9.43 1.32 5.99
CA PHE A 207 10.68 1.24 5.24
C PHE A 207 11.93 1.45 6.13
N ASP A 208 11.81 2.33 7.12
CA ASP A 208 12.80 2.53 8.18
C ASP A 208 12.68 1.45 9.28
N LEU A 209 13.53 1.54 10.29
CA LEU A 209 13.39 0.70 11.49
C LEU A 209 12.03 0.92 12.17
N PRO A 210 11.55 -0.05 12.97
CA PRO A 210 10.31 0.13 13.73
C PRO A 210 10.31 1.43 14.53
N ALA A 211 9.18 2.16 14.52
CA ALA A 211 9.08 3.50 15.11
C ALA A 211 9.52 3.53 16.58
N GLY A 212 9.15 2.52 17.38
CA GLY A 212 9.58 2.39 18.77
C GLY A 212 11.11 2.30 18.92
N VAL A 213 11.79 1.55 18.05
CA VAL A 213 13.25 1.44 18.04
C VAL A 213 13.90 2.78 17.70
N MET A 214 13.39 3.49 16.70
CA MET A 214 13.91 4.81 16.30
C MET A 214 13.75 5.85 17.41
N ILE A 215 12.56 5.93 18.02
CA ILE A 215 12.23 6.88 19.07
C ILE A 215 13.09 6.62 20.33
N GLU A 216 13.23 5.37 20.76
CA GLU A 216 14.08 5.02 21.92
C GLU A 216 15.56 5.35 21.67
N ARG A 217 16.06 5.10 20.45
CA ARG A 217 17.43 5.50 20.06
C ARG A 217 17.60 7.02 20.12
N TYR A 218 16.62 7.78 19.63
CA TYR A 218 16.62 9.24 19.73
C TYR A 218 16.62 9.72 21.18
N TYR A 219 15.74 9.22 22.04
CA TYR A 219 15.70 9.64 23.45
C TYR A 219 17.00 9.37 24.19
N ARG A 220 17.67 8.25 23.90
CA ARG A 220 18.95 7.90 24.54
C ARG A 220 20.13 8.74 24.08
N THR A 221 20.15 9.18 22.82
CA THR A 221 21.34 9.79 22.20
C THR A 221 21.18 11.29 21.92
N GLY A 222 19.94 11.78 21.79
CA GLY A 222 19.64 13.09 21.26
C GLY A 222 19.84 13.23 19.74
N ASP A 223 20.28 12.17 19.05
CA ASP A 223 20.60 12.22 17.63
C ASP A 223 19.36 12.09 16.75
N ARG A 224 19.02 13.20 16.08
CA ARG A 224 17.87 13.31 15.18
C ARG A 224 18.00 12.42 13.95
N ALA A 225 19.21 11.97 13.59
CA ALA A 225 19.45 11.07 12.47
C ALA A 225 18.81 9.68 12.67
N HIS A 226 18.35 9.34 13.89
CA HIS A 226 17.61 8.12 14.14
C HIS A 226 16.14 8.15 13.71
N LEU A 227 15.54 9.33 13.49
CA LEU A 227 14.11 9.47 13.27
C LEU A 227 13.78 9.46 11.77
N TRP A 228 13.21 8.33 11.29
CA TRP A 228 12.78 8.12 9.89
C TRP A 228 13.82 8.53 8.82
N PRO A 229 15.08 8.05 8.91
CA PRO A 229 16.16 8.56 8.08
C PRO A 229 15.93 8.35 6.58
N CYS A 230 15.38 7.21 6.13
CA CYS A 230 15.13 6.96 4.71
C CYS A 230 13.96 7.79 4.17
N HIS A 231 12.87 7.93 4.94
CA HIS A 231 11.77 8.82 4.56
C HIS A 231 12.27 10.27 4.44
N LEU A 232 13.02 10.76 5.43
CA LEU A 232 13.55 12.13 5.39
C LEU A 232 14.58 12.33 4.27
N PHE A 233 15.35 11.30 3.93
CA PHE A 233 16.24 11.34 2.77
C PHE A 233 15.49 11.52 1.45
N GLY A 234 14.26 11.02 1.32
CA GLY A 234 13.41 11.21 0.14
C GLY A 234 13.06 12.66 -0.20
N ARG A 235 13.36 13.62 0.68
CA ARG A 235 13.34 15.06 0.37
C ARG A 235 14.47 15.49 -0.57
N ARG A 236 15.53 14.69 -0.67
CA ARG A 236 16.72 15.00 -1.48
C ARG A 236 16.66 14.39 -2.86
N ARG A 237 16.07 13.19 -2.96
CA ARG A 237 15.98 12.41 -4.20
C ARG A 237 14.61 11.81 -4.35
N GLU A 238 14.08 11.90 -5.56
CA GLU A 238 12.74 11.46 -5.87
C GLU A 238 12.68 9.94 -6.08
N TYR A 239 11.88 9.26 -5.26
CA TYR A 239 11.53 7.85 -5.37
C TYR A 239 10.19 7.56 -4.68
N LEU A 240 9.68 6.35 -4.90
CA LEU A 240 8.47 5.82 -4.28
C LEU A 240 8.85 4.60 -3.44
N GLN A 241 8.28 4.51 -2.24
CA GLN A 241 8.32 3.27 -1.46
C GLN A 241 6.93 2.66 -1.39
N ILE A 242 6.87 1.34 -1.42
CA ILE A 242 5.65 0.57 -1.16
C ILE A 242 5.87 -0.19 0.14
N GLU A 243 5.08 0.13 1.15
CA GLU A 243 5.14 -0.55 2.44
C GLU A 243 4.01 -1.57 2.57
N ARG A 244 4.16 -2.49 3.52
CA ARG A 244 3.12 -3.45 3.87
C ARG A 244 2.71 -4.35 2.70
N MET A 245 3.68 -4.75 1.88
CA MET A 245 3.47 -5.80 0.89
C MET A 245 3.35 -7.17 1.58
N GLY A 246 2.86 -8.17 0.85
CA GLY A 246 2.81 -9.55 1.32
C GLY A 246 2.98 -10.51 0.15
N GLY A 247 3.15 -11.80 0.43
CA GLY A 247 3.21 -12.83 -0.63
C GLY A 247 4.45 -12.73 -1.54
N LEU A 248 5.47 -11.99 -1.13
CA LEU A 248 6.75 -11.90 -1.84
C LEU A 248 7.45 -13.27 -1.92
N ASP A 249 7.16 -14.17 -0.98
CA ASP A 249 7.64 -15.55 -0.95
C ASP A 249 7.02 -16.46 -2.02
N GLN A 250 5.92 -16.04 -2.65
CA GLN A 250 5.28 -16.76 -3.76
C GLN A 250 6.02 -16.55 -5.10
N LEU A 251 6.93 -15.58 -5.18
CA LEU A 251 7.78 -15.35 -6.33
C LEU A 251 8.89 -16.41 -6.36
N SER A 252 8.76 -17.39 -7.26
CA SER A 252 9.70 -18.51 -7.36
C SER A 252 11.07 -18.15 -7.94
N ARG A 253 11.19 -16.97 -8.58
CA ARG A 253 12.42 -16.49 -9.21
C ARG A 253 12.73 -15.06 -8.75
N PRO A 254 14.02 -14.70 -8.62
CA PRO A 254 14.40 -13.35 -8.22
C PRO A 254 14.16 -12.30 -9.31
N THR A 255 14.05 -12.72 -10.58
CA THR A 255 13.81 -11.84 -11.74
C THR A 255 12.93 -12.57 -12.78
N GLY A 256 12.60 -11.90 -13.89
CA GLY A 256 11.82 -12.50 -14.99
C GLY A 256 10.30 -12.34 -14.85
N PHE A 257 9.84 -11.46 -13.97
CA PHE A 257 8.44 -11.07 -13.82
C PHE A 257 8.28 -9.56 -13.99
N THR A 258 7.07 -9.11 -14.30
CA THR A 258 6.72 -7.68 -14.35
C THR A 258 5.93 -7.32 -13.11
N VAL A 259 6.29 -6.24 -12.43
CA VAL A 259 5.51 -5.69 -11.32
C VAL A 259 4.58 -4.61 -11.85
N CYS A 260 3.33 -4.63 -11.41
CA CYS A 260 2.35 -3.55 -11.62
C CYS A 260 1.87 -3.05 -10.26
N CYS A 261 2.20 -1.82 -9.89
CA CYS A 261 1.92 -1.23 -8.58
C CYS A 261 1.29 0.17 -8.71
N LEU A 262 0.26 0.28 -9.55
CA LEU A 262 -0.45 1.54 -9.79
C LEU A 262 -1.17 2.02 -8.51
N PRO A 263 -0.87 3.23 -8.00
CA PRO A 263 -1.54 3.75 -6.82
C PRO A 263 -2.94 4.29 -7.16
N ILE A 264 -3.84 4.26 -6.18
CA ILE A 264 -5.13 4.95 -6.28
C ILE A 264 -4.88 6.46 -6.43
N ASN A 265 -5.56 7.06 -7.41
CA ASN A 265 -5.47 8.47 -7.71
C ASN A 265 -6.20 9.31 -6.65
N VAL A 266 -5.54 9.56 -5.53
CA VAL A 266 -6.00 10.45 -4.46
C VAL A 266 -5.42 11.84 -4.70
N ARG A 267 -6.28 12.78 -5.11
CA ARG A 267 -5.88 14.18 -5.33
C ARG A 267 -5.29 14.77 -4.05
N ASP A 268 -4.22 15.52 -4.23
CA ASP A 268 -3.51 16.28 -3.20
C ASP A 268 -2.90 15.47 -2.04
N ALA A 269 -2.83 14.14 -2.13
CA ALA A 269 -2.28 13.29 -1.07
C ALA A 269 -0.79 12.94 -1.24
N GLY A 270 -0.11 12.69 -0.12
CA GLY A 270 1.28 12.23 -0.10
C GLY A 270 1.47 10.74 -0.40
N ALA A 271 0.39 9.96 -0.41
CA ALA A 271 0.41 8.54 -0.70
C ALA A 271 -0.92 8.08 -1.28
N GLY A 272 -0.96 6.85 -1.78
CA GLY A 272 -2.17 6.19 -2.23
C GLY A 272 -2.07 4.68 -2.05
N TRP A 273 -3.20 4.06 -1.73
CA TRP A 273 -3.29 2.59 -1.68
C TRP A 273 -2.90 2.00 -3.02
N ALA A 274 -2.29 0.83 -3.00
CA ALA A 274 -1.97 0.08 -4.21
C ALA A 274 -2.32 -1.38 -3.99
N ARG A 275 -2.61 -2.08 -5.09
CA ARG A 275 -2.65 -3.54 -5.12
C ARG A 275 -1.51 -4.01 -6.01
N PRO A 276 -0.26 -4.03 -5.53
CA PRO A 276 0.85 -4.47 -6.34
C PRO A 276 0.65 -5.94 -6.73
N VAL A 277 0.92 -6.25 -7.99
CA VAL A 277 0.90 -7.63 -8.49
C VAL A 277 2.17 -7.92 -9.28
N ALA A 278 2.57 -9.18 -9.30
CA ALA A 278 3.56 -9.67 -10.25
C ALA A 278 2.89 -10.48 -11.36
N LEU A 279 3.23 -10.17 -12.60
CA LEU A 279 2.87 -10.94 -13.78
C LEU A 279 4.02 -11.89 -14.11
N VAL A 280 3.78 -13.19 -13.92
CA VAL A 280 4.77 -14.26 -14.17
C VAL A 280 4.36 -15.01 -15.44
N SER A 281 5.25 -15.08 -16.43
CA SER A 281 4.98 -15.86 -17.65
C SER A 281 5.08 -17.37 -17.36
N ALA A 282 4.19 -18.17 -17.96
CA ALA A 282 4.22 -19.63 -17.85
C ALA A 282 5.54 -20.24 -18.35
N ASP A 283 6.16 -19.61 -19.36
CA ASP A 283 7.43 -20.06 -19.96
C ASP A 283 8.65 -19.80 -19.05
N ALA A 284 8.46 -19.08 -17.94
CA ALA A 284 9.47 -18.86 -16.92
C ALA A 284 9.42 -19.91 -15.79
N SER A 285 8.86 -21.10 -16.05
CA SER A 285 8.85 -22.23 -15.10
C SER A 285 9.90 -23.30 -15.39
N GLU A 286 10.64 -23.18 -16.50
CA GLU A 286 11.75 -24.08 -16.85
C GLU A 286 13.01 -23.23 -17.10
N GLY A 287 14.14 -23.61 -16.52
CA GLY A 287 15.40 -22.85 -16.53
C GLY A 287 15.96 -22.68 -15.13
#